data_AF-X1S6E4-F1
#
_entry.id   AF-X1S6E4-F1
#
_cell.length_a   1.000
_cell.length_b   1.000
_cell.length_c   1.000
_cell.angle_alpha   90.00
_cell.angle_beta   90.00
_cell.angle_gamma   90.00
#
_symmetry.space_group_name_H-M   'P 1'
#
loop_
_entity.id
_entity.type
_entity.pdbx_description
1 polymer ?
#
loop_
_entity_poly.entity_id
_entity_poly.type
_entity_poly.pdbx_seq_one_letter_code
_entity_poly.pdbx_strand_id
1 'polypeptide(L)'
;MTLIPPSLSLYPPDFAIHIIDLVGYLFGDVERVFCFGKNLDAYAVSLKFRNGAVGTLNLNDERSFRVPTEEVEISMAGGNFVTIHNSSCWRISQNGKPIEWREPPTFVSAGDSGNDTGHFAEIIDFLQAIKEKRTTRSNIYESYKSLVLYEAIKESSESAKIVDVKYEQI
;
A
#
# COMPACT_ATOMS: atom_id res chain seq x y z
N MET A 1 18.53 -18.26 17.26
CA MET A 1 17.75 -17.05 17.59
C MET A 1 18.75 -15.93 17.76
N THR A 2 19.10 -15.28 16.65
CA THR A 2 20.17 -14.28 16.62
C THR A 2 19.48 -12.92 16.68
N LEU A 3 19.66 -12.23 17.81
CA LEU A 3 19.14 -10.89 18.04
C LEU A 3 19.84 -9.92 17.08
N ILE A 4 19.07 -9.36 16.15
CA ILE A 4 19.51 -8.19 15.37
C ILE A 4 19.60 -7.03 16.36
N PRO A 5 20.71 -6.26 16.37
CA PRO A 5 20.88 -5.15 17.31
C PRO A 5 19.80 -4.07 17.12
N PRO A 6 19.31 -3.44 18.21
CA PRO A 6 18.13 -2.56 18.19
C PRO A 6 18.34 -1.18 17.55
N SER A 7 19.47 -0.94 16.86
CA SER A 7 19.81 0.38 16.32
C SER A 7 19.71 0.50 14.79
N LEU A 8 19.24 -0.53 14.10
CA LEU A 8 19.08 -0.55 12.63
C LEU A 8 17.80 -1.29 12.21
N SER A 9 16.66 -1.00 12.86
CA SER A 9 15.36 -1.38 12.29
C SER A 9 15.11 -0.49 11.06
N LEU A 10 15.47 -1.00 9.88
CA LEU A 10 15.13 -0.42 8.57
C LEU A 10 13.72 -0.87 8.11
N TYR A 11 12.87 -1.37 9.01
CA TYR A 11 11.60 -1.99 8.62
C TYR A 11 10.59 -1.04 7.94
N PRO A 12 10.31 0.18 8.45
CA PRO A 12 9.33 1.06 7.82
C PRO A 12 9.65 1.38 6.35
N PRO A 13 10.92 1.65 5.95
CA PRO A 13 11.20 1.91 4.54
C PRO A 13 11.21 0.67 3.64
N ASP A 14 11.34 -0.55 4.16
CA ASP A 14 11.48 -1.76 3.30
C ASP A 14 10.13 -2.35 2.91
N PHE A 15 9.28 -2.74 3.87
CA PHE A 15 8.01 -3.40 3.54
C PHE A 15 6.83 -2.43 3.47
N ALA A 16 6.75 -1.47 4.40
CA ALA A 16 5.58 -0.60 4.50
C ALA A 16 5.47 0.38 3.33
N ILE A 17 6.58 0.69 2.66
CA ILE A 17 6.57 1.60 1.51
C ILE A 17 5.71 1.09 0.35
N HIS A 18 5.63 -0.23 0.15
CA HIS A 18 4.78 -0.84 -0.88
C HIS A 18 3.30 -0.62 -0.58
N ILE A 19 2.90 -0.72 0.69
CA ILE A 19 1.52 -0.46 1.13
C ILE A 19 1.19 1.04 1.03
N ILE A 20 2.17 1.90 1.36
CA ILE A 20 2.04 3.36 1.22
C ILE A 20 1.86 3.74 -0.25
N ASP A 21 2.61 3.12 -1.16
CA ASP A 21 2.48 3.31 -2.61
C ASP A 21 1.13 2.81 -3.14
N LEU A 22 0.72 1.61 -2.72
CA LEU A 22 -0.57 1.02 -3.09
C LEU A 22 -1.76 1.93 -2.74
N VAL A 23 -1.67 2.63 -1.60
CA VAL A 23 -2.69 3.60 -1.18
C VAL A 23 -2.83 4.74 -2.17
N GLY A 24 -1.70 5.32 -2.61
CA GLY A 24 -1.69 6.35 -3.64
C GLY A 24 -2.23 5.84 -4.97
N TYR A 25 -1.86 4.62 -5.35
CA TYR A 25 -2.34 3.97 -6.57
C TYR A 25 -3.86 3.74 -6.60
N LEU A 26 -4.45 3.31 -5.47
CA LEU A 26 -5.88 2.97 -5.37
C LEU A 26 -6.77 4.20 -5.13
N PHE A 27 -6.34 5.12 -4.27
CA PHE A 27 -7.20 6.18 -3.73
C PHE A 27 -6.73 7.59 -4.09
N GLY A 28 -5.54 7.73 -4.66
CA GLY A 28 -4.93 9.01 -4.99
C GLY A 28 -4.29 9.71 -3.79
N ASP A 29 -4.04 11.00 -3.95
CA ASP A 29 -3.27 11.81 -3.01
C ASP A 29 -3.95 11.92 -1.62
N VAL A 30 -3.14 11.73 -0.57
CA VAL A 30 -3.55 11.96 0.82
C VAL A 30 -3.53 13.47 1.10
N GLU A 31 -4.54 13.97 1.80
CA GLU A 31 -4.62 15.37 2.26
C GLU A 31 -3.90 15.53 3.60
N ARG A 32 -4.18 14.63 4.55
CA ARG A 32 -3.61 14.68 5.90
C ARG A 32 -3.67 13.31 6.58
N VAL A 33 -2.79 13.12 7.56
CA VAL A 33 -2.62 11.86 8.29
C VAL A 33 -2.57 12.09 9.79
N PHE A 34 -3.04 11.11 10.54
CA PHE A 34 -2.75 10.96 11.96
C PHE A 34 -2.22 9.56 12.23
N CYS A 35 -1.18 9.43 13.05
CA CYS A 35 -0.57 8.14 13.33
C CYS A 35 -0.19 7.98 14.81
N PHE A 36 -0.47 6.80 15.36
CA PHE A 36 0.19 6.29 16.55
C PHE A 36 1.28 5.30 16.12
N GLY A 37 2.51 5.54 16.55
CA GLY A 37 3.64 4.65 16.30
C GLY A 37 4.22 4.06 17.58
N LYS A 38 4.84 2.89 17.48
CA LYS A 38 5.73 2.32 18.51
C LYS A 38 7.05 1.98 17.83
N ASN A 39 8.09 2.76 18.13
CA ASN A 39 9.39 2.69 17.45
C ASN A 39 9.21 2.68 15.92
N LEU A 40 10.03 1.89 15.22
CA LEU A 40 9.94 1.67 13.78
C LEU A 40 9.13 0.40 13.44
N ASP A 41 8.52 -0.21 14.45
CA ASP A 41 8.04 -1.59 14.40
C ASP A 41 6.53 -1.64 14.10
N ALA A 42 5.77 -0.65 14.60
CA ALA A 42 4.32 -0.65 14.49
C ALA A 42 3.76 0.77 14.28
N TYR A 43 2.89 0.93 13.28
CA TYR A 43 2.16 2.16 12.97
C TYR A 43 0.67 1.87 12.75
N ALA A 44 -0.18 2.57 13.50
CA ALA A 44 -1.61 2.65 13.29
C ALA A 44 -1.93 4.02 12.66
N VAL A 45 -2.33 4.03 11.40
CA VAL A 45 -2.45 5.24 10.58
C VAL A 45 -3.90 5.50 10.22
N SER A 46 -4.35 6.75 10.32
CA SER A 46 -5.62 7.25 9.80
C SER A 46 -5.38 8.27 8.70
N LEU A 47 -6.02 8.11 7.55
CA LEU A 47 -5.81 8.90 6.35
C LEU A 47 -7.10 9.63 5.94
N LYS A 48 -6.96 10.88 5.50
CA LYS A 48 -7.98 11.60 4.74
C LYS A 48 -7.42 11.91 3.36
N PHE A 49 -8.14 11.56 2.31
CA PHE A 49 -7.74 11.75 0.91
C PHE A 49 -8.31 13.05 0.33
N ARG A 50 -7.63 13.61 -0.68
CA ARG A 50 -8.08 14.83 -1.37
C ARG A 50 -9.42 14.66 -2.11
N ASN A 51 -9.77 13.44 -2.47
CA ASN A 51 -11.06 13.10 -3.09
C ASN A 51 -12.21 12.95 -2.05
N GLY A 52 -11.94 13.14 -0.76
CA GLY A 52 -12.91 13.01 0.32
C GLY A 52 -13.05 11.60 0.91
N ALA A 53 -12.35 10.60 0.38
CA ALA A 53 -12.26 9.29 1.00
C ALA A 53 -11.52 9.36 2.35
N VAL A 54 -11.76 8.35 3.19
CA VAL A 54 -11.03 8.13 4.45
C VAL A 54 -10.63 6.67 4.54
N GLY A 55 -9.53 6.39 5.22
CA GLY A 55 -9.03 5.02 5.37
C GLY A 55 -8.08 4.88 6.55
N THR A 56 -7.67 3.66 6.81
CA THR A 56 -6.70 3.33 7.85
C THR A 56 -5.67 2.35 7.34
N LEU A 57 -4.43 2.47 7.82
CA LEU A 57 -3.38 1.49 7.59
C LEU A 57 -2.93 0.91 8.92
N ASN A 58 -2.59 -0.37 8.91
CA ASN A 58 -2.01 -1.05 10.05
C ASN A 58 -0.70 -1.70 9.60
N LEU A 59 0.42 -1.02 9.87
CA LEU A 59 1.74 -1.37 9.37
C LEU A 59 2.57 -1.89 10.54
N ASN A 60 2.74 -3.19 10.67
CA ASN A 60 3.50 -3.79 11.77
C ASN A 60 4.47 -4.86 11.27
N ASP A 61 5.68 -4.88 11.82
CA ASP A 61 6.60 -6.01 11.71
C ASP A 61 6.31 -7.11 12.74
N GLU A 62 7.20 -8.09 12.80
CA GLU A 62 7.18 -9.26 13.70
C GLU A 62 6.11 -10.32 13.39
N ARG A 63 5.38 -10.18 12.28
CA ARG A 63 4.56 -11.29 11.75
C ARG A 63 5.44 -12.37 11.11
N SER A 64 4.99 -13.63 11.18
CA SER A 64 5.69 -14.74 10.54
C SER A 64 5.54 -14.67 9.02
N PHE A 65 6.64 -14.78 8.27
CA PHE A 65 6.63 -14.97 6.81
C PHE A 65 5.90 -16.25 6.35
N ARG A 66 5.49 -17.12 7.27
CA ARG A 66 4.66 -18.31 6.97
C ARG A 66 3.18 -17.98 6.85
N VAL A 67 2.76 -16.79 7.27
CA VAL A 67 1.37 -16.33 7.24
C VAL A 67 1.32 -15.15 6.27
N PRO A 68 0.40 -15.13 5.30
CA PRO A 68 0.28 -13.99 4.42
C PRO A 68 -0.27 -12.79 5.18
N THR A 69 0.17 -11.57 4.83
CA THR A 69 -0.05 -10.38 5.68
C THR A 69 -0.61 -9.16 4.96
N GLU A 70 -0.91 -9.23 3.67
CA GLU A 70 -1.59 -8.15 2.97
C GLU A 70 -3.10 -8.36 2.99
N GLU A 71 -3.81 -7.41 3.59
CA GLU A 71 -5.26 -7.35 3.61
C GLU A 71 -5.70 -5.97 3.12
N VAL A 72 -6.61 -5.94 2.16
CA VAL A 72 -7.21 -4.70 1.66
C VAL A 72 -8.72 -4.86 1.67
N GLU A 73 -9.40 -3.90 2.29
CA GLU A 73 -10.84 -3.79 2.24
C GLU A 73 -11.24 -2.43 1.67
N ILE A 74 -12.14 -2.44 0.70
CA ILE A 74 -12.61 -1.23 0.02
C ILE A 74 -14.14 -1.21 0.07
N SER A 75 -14.69 -0.15 0.64
CA SER A 75 -16.14 0.07 0.68
C SER A 75 -16.51 1.31 -0.15
N MET A 76 -17.53 1.18 -0.99
CA MET A 76 -18.14 2.31 -1.68
C MET A 76 -19.65 2.34 -1.47
N ALA A 77 -20.24 3.52 -1.67
CA ALA A 77 -21.69 3.72 -1.62
C ALA A 77 -22.44 2.76 -2.55
N GLY A 78 -23.70 2.48 -2.23
CA GLY A 78 -24.55 1.59 -3.05
C GLY A 78 -24.32 0.10 -2.82
N GLY A 79 -23.70 -0.29 -1.70
CA GLY A 79 -23.47 -1.70 -1.37
C GLY A 79 -22.39 -2.35 -2.24
N ASN A 80 -21.36 -1.57 -2.59
CA ASN A 80 -20.22 -2.04 -3.34
C ASN A 80 -19.04 -2.27 -2.36
N PHE A 81 -18.41 -3.43 -2.44
CA PHE A 81 -17.39 -3.85 -1.48
C PHE A 81 -16.38 -4.80 -2.12
N VAL A 82 -15.10 -4.62 -1.82
CA VAL A 82 -14.02 -5.50 -2.27
C VAL A 82 -13.16 -5.89 -1.07
N THR A 83 -12.84 -7.18 -0.97
CA THR A 83 -11.78 -7.68 -0.08
C THR A 83 -10.70 -8.32 -0.92
N ILE A 84 -9.45 -8.02 -0.62
CA ILE A 84 -8.27 -8.66 -1.20
C ILE A 84 -7.44 -9.20 -0.05
N HIS A 85 -7.13 -10.48 -0.12
CA HIS A 85 -6.28 -11.20 0.81
C HIS A 85 -5.06 -11.72 0.05
N ASN A 86 -3.88 -11.43 0.60
CA ASN A 86 -2.60 -11.90 0.06
C ASN A 86 -2.43 -11.63 -1.44
N SER A 87 -2.89 -10.46 -1.90
CA SER A 87 -2.83 -9.97 -3.28
C SER A 87 -3.44 -10.89 -4.36
N SER A 88 -4.12 -11.97 -3.99
CA SER A 88 -4.45 -13.06 -4.92
C SER A 88 -5.79 -13.74 -4.66
N CYS A 89 -6.29 -13.64 -3.43
CA CYS A 89 -7.65 -14.02 -3.08
C CYS A 89 -8.48 -12.76 -3.04
N TRP A 90 -9.63 -12.73 -3.73
CA TRP A 90 -10.52 -11.58 -3.67
C TRP A 90 -11.98 -11.96 -3.75
N ARG A 91 -12.79 -11.05 -3.21
CA ARG A 91 -14.24 -11.11 -3.27
C ARG A 91 -14.76 -9.74 -3.63
N ILE A 92 -15.66 -9.67 -4.60
CA ILE A 92 -16.26 -8.43 -5.08
C ILE A 92 -17.77 -8.53 -4.94
N SER A 93 -18.35 -7.57 -4.23
CA SER A 93 -19.77 -7.33 -4.19
C SER A 93 -20.08 -6.02 -4.91
N GLN A 94 -21.09 -6.03 -5.78
CA GLN A 94 -21.56 -4.86 -6.50
C GLN A 94 -23.08 -4.75 -6.34
N ASN A 95 -23.56 -3.56 -6.01
CA ASN A 95 -24.99 -3.29 -5.81
C ASN A 95 -25.67 -4.29 -4.84
N GLY A 96 -24.99 -4.62 -3.75
CA GLY A 96 -25.46 -5.55 -2.73
C GLY A 96 -25.47 -7.04 -3.14
N LYS A 97 -24.81 -7.40 -4.25
CA LYS A 97 -24.75 -8.78 -4.75
C LYS A 97 -23.30 -9.24 -4.91
N PRO A 98 -22.94 -10.48 -4.52
CA PRO A 98 -21.65 -11.06 -4.87
C PRO A 98 -21.55 -11.22 -6.39
N ILE A 99 -20.46 -10.72 -6.98
CA ILE A 99 -20.21 -10.76 -8.43
C ILE A 99 -19.03 -11.67 -8.75
N GLU A 100 -18.00 -11.63 -7.89
CA GLU A 100 -16.79 -12.40 -8.11
C GLU A 100 -16.27 -12.96 -6.79
N TRP A 101 -15.79 -14.19 -6.87
CA TRP A 101 -15.08 -14.88 -5.81
C TRP A 101 -13.92 -15.61 -6.46
N ARG A 102 -12.69 -15.25 -6.07
CA ARG A 102 -11.49 -15.96 -6.48
C ARG A 102 -10.67 -16.33 -5.26
N GLU A 103 -10.47 -17.62 -5.10
CA GLU A 103 -9.56 -18.20 -4.12
C GLU A 103 -8.74 -19.28 -4.84
N PRO A 104 -7.58 -18.92 -5.41
CA PRO A 104 -6.76 -19.90 -6.09
C PRO A 104 -6.29 -20.97 -5.08
N PRO A 105 -6.16 -22.24 -5.49
CA PRO A 105 -5.74 -23.33 -4.60
C PRO A 105 -4.25 -23.26 -4.19
N THR A 106 -3.55 -22.17 -4.53
CA THR A 106 -2.11 -21.98 -4.30
C THR A 106 -1.87 -20.75 -3.45
N PHE A 107 -1.07 -20.91 -2.38
CA PHE A 107 -0.48 -19.80 -1.64
C PHE A 107 0.48 -19.03 -2.57
N VAL A 108 0.18 -17.76 -2.87
CA VAL A 108 1.02 -16.94 -3.77
C VAL A 108 2.39 -16.59 -3.17
N SER A 109 2.61 -16.84 -1.87
CA SER A 109 3.95 -16.83 -1.28
C SER A 109 4.89 -17.91 -1.87
N ALA A 110 4.38 -18.81 -2.72
CA ALA A 110 5.15 -19.78 -3.51
C ALA A 110 4.92 -19.62 -5.04
N GLY A 111 4.29 -18.51 -5.48
CA GLY A 111 3.84 -18.28 -6.86
C GLY A 111 4.86 -17.53 -7.74
N ASP A 112 4.53 -17.43 -9.03
CA ASP A 112 5.33 -16.74 -10.05
C ASP A 112 5.17 -15.22 -9.90
N SER A 113 6.08 -14.58 -9.17
CA SER A 113 6.12 -13.12 -8.99
C SER A 113 6.14 -12.34 -10.32
N GLY A 114 6.54 -12.97 -11.43
CA GLY A 114 6.48 -12.34 -12.73
C GLY A 114 5.06 -12.08 -13.20
N ASN A 115 4.20 -13.11 -13.15
CA ASN A 115 2.83 -13.06 -13.67
C ASN A 115 1.79 -12.67 -12.61
N ASP A 116 1.93 -13.18 -11.38
CA ASP A 116 0.89 -13.04 -10.37
C ASP A 116 1.01 -11.74 -9.55
N THR A 117 2.23 -11.21 -9.38
CA THR A 117 2.46 -9.93 -8.67
C THR A 117 2.80 -8.76 -9.59
N GLY A 118 2.73 -8.95 -10.91
CA GLY A 118 2.72 -7.87 -11.89
C GLY A 118 4.09 -7.40 -12.41
N HIS A 119 5.21 -7.94 -11.93
CA HIS A 119 6.55 -7.48 -12.32
C HIS A 119 6.78 -7.52 -13.85
N PHE A 120 6.34 -8.58 -14.55
CA PHE A 120 6.49 -8.63 -16.01
C PHE A 120 5.63 -7.59 -16.72
N ALA A 121 4.43 -7.32 -16.21
CA ALA A 121 3.56 -6.29 -16.78
C ALA A 121 4.22 -4.90 -16.68
N GLU A 122 4.85 -4.58 -15.55
CA GLU A 122 5.57 -3.31 -15.38
C GLU A 122 6.78 -3.19 -16.30
N ILE A 123 7.59 -4.24 -16.44
CA ILE A 123 8.74 -4.24 -17.36
C ILE A 123 8.27 -4.04 -18.81
N ILE A 124 7.19 -4.72 -19.21
CA ILE A 124 6.60 -4.57 -20.55
C ILE A 124 6.11 -3.14 -20.77
N ASP A 125 5.38 -2.55 -19.81
CA ASP A 125 4.90 -1.16 -19.91
C ASP A 125 6.06 -0.16 -20.01
N PHE A 126 7.11 -0.35 -19.21
CA PHE A 126 8.31 0.49 -19.24
C PHE A 126 9.00 0.47 -20.62
N LEU A 127 9.20 -0.72 -21.19
CA LEU A 127 9.79 -0.86 -22.53
C LEU A 127 8.90 -0.25 -23.62
N GLN A 128 7.58 -0.36 -23.50
CA GLN A 128 6.64 0.29 -24.43
C GLN A 128 6.68 1.81 -24.30
N ALA A 129 6.69 2.34 -23.08
CA ALA A 129 6.74 3.77 -22.80
C ALA A 129 7.98 4.44 -23.43
N ILE A 130 9.14 3.77 -23.38
CA ILE A 130 10.36 4.23 -24.05
C ILE A 130 10.16 4.33 -25.57
N LYS A 131 9.59 3.29 -26.20
CA LYS A 131 9.36 3.26 -27.66
C LYS A 131 8.37 4.34 -28.09
N GLU A 132 7.34 4.56 -27.29
CA GLU A 132 6.24 5.49 -27.57
C GLU A 132 6.53 6.93 -27.11
N LYS A 133 7.65 7.17 -26.41
CA LYS A 133 8.02 8.46 -25.82
C LYS A 133 6.94 9.02 -24.89
N ARG A 134 6.32 8.15 -24.10
CA ARG A 134 5.37 8.52 -23.04
C ARG A 134 5.94 8.21 -21.65
N THR A 135 5.22 8.64 -20.62
CA THR A 135 5.51 8.22 -19.24
C THR A 135 4.82 6.89 -18.90
N THR A 136 5.29 6.24 -17.84
CA THR A 136 4.63 5.12 -17.19
C THR A 136 3.71 5.60 -16.08
N ARG A 137 2.77 4.76 -15.67
CA ARG A 137 1.97 5.02 -14.46
C ARG A 137 2.87 5.00 -13.23
N SER A 138 3.71 3.98 -13.08
CA SER A 138 4.74 3.89 -12.05
C SER A 138 6.00 4.62 -12.51
N ASN A 139 6.01 5.95 -12.35
CA ASN A 139 7.14 6.80 -12.68
C ASN A 139 7.78 7.38 -11.40
N ILE A 140 8.94 8.02 -11.52
CA ILE A 140 9.71 8.50 -10.37
C ILE A 140 8.94 9.50 -9.48
N TYR A 141 7.99 10.24 -10.06
CA TYR A 141 7.18 11.18 -9.29
C TYR A 141 6.17 10.46 -8.38
N GLU A 142 5.65 9.30 -8.79
CA GLU A 142 4.84 8.47 -7.90
C GLU A 142 5.66 7.96 -6.71
N SER A 143 6.92 7.53 -6.94
CA SER A 143 7.83 7.15 -5.85
C SER A 143 8.11 8.31 -4.89
N TYR A 144 8.26 9.54 -5.41
CA TYR A 144 8.36 10.75 -4.59
C TYR A 144 7.14 10.92 -3.68
N LYS A 145 5.91 10.79 -4.21
CA LYS A 145 4.69 10.93 -3.41
C LYS A 145 4.61 9.88 -2.29
N SER A 146 5.05 8.66 -2.56
CA SER A 146 5.12 7.59 -1.56
C SER A 146 6.08 7.94 -0.41
N LEU A 147 7.24 8.54 -0.73
CA LEU A 147 8.18 9.05 0.29
C LEU A 147 7.61 10.23 1.10
N VAL A 148 6.95 11.18 0.44
CA VAL A 148 6.31 12.32 1.12
C VAL A 148 5.24 11.84 2.11
N LEU A 149 4.42 10.86 1.73
CA LEU A 149 3.42 10.29 2.61
C LEU A 149 4.06 9.53 3.78
N TYR A 150 5.12 8.76 3.53
CA TYR A 150 5.89 8.10 4.58
C TYR A 150 6.46 9.09 5.60
N GLU A 151 7.08 10.18 5.15
CA GLU A 151 7.61 11.22 6.02
C GLU A 151 6.52 11.86 6.89
N ALA A 152 5.34 12.13 6.31
CA ALA A 152 4.20 12.66 7.05
C ALA A 152 3.65 11.68 8.11
N ILE A 153 3.59 10.38 7.80
CA ILE A 153 3.21 9.33 8.76
C ILE A 153 4.21 9.30 9.92
N LYS A 154 5.50 9.33 9.61
CA LYS A 154 6.57 9.34 10.61
C LYS A 154 6.48 10.58 11.50
N GLU A 155 6.38 11.77 10.92
CA GLU A 155 6.21 13.02 11.66
C GLU A 155 4.98 12.98 12.57
N SER A 156 3.86 12.46 12.06
CA SER A 156 2.63 12.33 12.84
C SER A 156 2.81 11.41 14.04
N SER A 157 3.53 10.30 13.86
CA SER A 157 3.82 9.34 14.93
C SER A 157 4.71 9.91 16.03
N GLU A 158 5.71 10.72 15.67
CA GLU A 158 6.67 11.33 16.60
C GLU A 158 6.06 12.53 17.35
N SER A 159 5.20 13.28 16.67
CA SER A 159 4.60 14.51 17.21
C SER A 159 3.26 14.29 17.90
N ALA A 160 2.61 13.13 17.69
CA ALA A 160 1.24 12.83 18.06
C ALA A 160 0.23 13.89 17.60
N LYS A 161 0.43 14.42 16.38
CA LYS A 161 -0.41 15.46 15.77
C LYS A 161 -0.86 15.04 14.37
N ILE A 162 -1.93 15.68 13.90
CA ILE A 162 -2.34 15.61 12.50
C ILE A 162 -1.28 16.35 11.67
N VAL A 163 -0.82 15.72 10.59
CA VAL A 163 0.14 16.30 9.64
C VAL A 163 -0.52 16.42 8.27
N ASP A 164 -0.46 17.62 7.68
CA ASP A 164 -0.91 17.86 6.31
C ASP A 164 0.14 17.36 5.32
N VAL A 165 -0.29 16.64 4.28
CA VAL A 165 0.60 16.07 3.27
C VAL A 165 0.72 17.02 2.08
N LYS A 166 1.94 17.49 1.82
CA LYS A 166 2.23 18.50 0.79
C LYS A 166 3.10 17.91 -0.33
N TYR A 167 2.45 17.58 -1.44
CA TYR A 167 3.13 17.18 -2.68
C TYR A 167 3.51 18.41 -3.51
N GLU A 168 4.73 18.43 -4.02
CA GLU A 168 5.18 19.39 -5.03
C GLU A 168 4.51 19.10 -6.38
N GLN A 169 4.18 20.14 -7.15
CA GLN A 169 3.65 19.98 -8.51
C GLN A 169 4.81 19.98 -9.52
N ILE A 170 4.77 19.06 -10.48
CA ILE A 170 5.69 18.99 -11.63
C ILE A 170 4.97 19.52 -12.88
#